data_AF-A0A7W5MX04-F1
#
_entry.id   AF-A0A7W5MX04-F1
#
_cell.length_a   1.000
_cell.length_b   1.000
_cell.length_c   1.000
_cell.angle_alpha   90.00
_cell.angle_beta   90.00
_cell.angle_gamma   90.00
#
_symmetry.space_group_name_H-M   'P 1'
#
loop_
_entity.id
_entity.type
_entity.pdbx_description
1 polymer ?
#
loop_
_entity_poly.entity_id
_entity_poly.type
_entity_poly.pdbx_seq_one_letter_code
_entity_poly.pdbx_strand_id
1 'polypeptide(L)'
;MPPSQRLPLETFTVLCGMPRCGTRQFADFLNAHPRLCLQGEIRSGLVQTIRATLAAGDRAYATGYAANYYRQKRAQGVIDLFTLLSKARRISKPGADLHGFKCPQMERQSAAISAIVQPAFARLVWLHCIRNPADCWLSLKAMPWFSDDMDQFVARYCDSLDQARAIADAPAAEGLDTRISPLDLDAFIAAADKPAWLGRQLFAPLGLAPSPEDLARIATTTDNRNATARATGSARATALDMADHAAMGRHAPRLDQAIAAYNARFGTALALRLPVAEAVAA
;
A
#
# COMPACT_ATOMS: atom_id res chain seq x y z
N MET A 1 35.88 1.81 -14.29
CA MET A 1 35.33 2.10 -12.95
C MET A 1 35.03 0.77 -12.27
N PRO A 2 35.41 0.56 -11.00
CA PRO A 2 34.95 -0.61 -10.29
C PRO A 2 33.42 -0.54 -10.21
N PRO A 3 32.69 -1.67 -10.34
CA PRO A 3 31.27 -1.67 -10.10
C PRO A 3 31.08 -1.24 -8.64
N SER A 4 30.38 -0.12 -8.41
CA SER A 4 29.98 0.26 -7.07
C SER A 4 29.31 -0.97 -6.46
N GLN A 5 29.87 -1.51 -5.38
CA GLN A 5 29.22 -2.51 -4.53
C GLN A 5 27.91 -1.90 -4.04
N ARG A 6 26.85 -1.96 -4.85
CA ARG A 6 25.50 -1.83 -4.32
C ARG A 6 25.24 -3.18 -3.69
N LEU A 7 25.44 -3.20 -2.37
CA LEU A 7 25.00 -4.26 -1.48
C LEU A 7 23.58 -4.69 -1.87
N PRO A 8 23.20 -5.97 -1.66
CA PRO A 8 21.83 -6.40 -1.88
C PRO A 8 20.89 -5.42 -1.19
N LEU A 9 19.92 -4.90 -1.94
CA LEU A 9 18.91 -4.03 -1.38
C LEU A 9 18.13 -4.82 -0.34
N GLU A 10 18.13 -4.36 0.89
CA GLU A 10 17.65 -5.17 2.00
C GLU A 10 16.14 -5.35 1.94
N THR A 11 15.41 -4.32 1.53
CA THR A 11 13.94 -4.27 1.66
C THR A 11 13.25 -3.74 0.41
N PHE A 12 12.30 -4.52 -0.10
CA PHE A 12 11.31 -4.05 -1.06
C PHE A 12 9.98 -3.79 -0.34
N THR A 13 9.37 -2.63 -0.58
CA THR A 13 8.17 -2.18 0.13
C THR A 13 6.98 -2.06 -0.82
N VAL A 14 5.82 -2.57 -0.41
CA VAL A 14 4.57 -2.41 -1.15
C VAL A 14 3.55 -1.73 -0.27
N LEU A 15 3.11 -0.53 -0.66
CA LEU A 15 2.04 0.18 0.01
C LEU A 15 0.73 0.00 -0.76
N CYS A 16 -0.21 -0.73 -0.16
CA CYS A 16 -1.45 -1.17 -0.83
C CYS A 16 -2.67 -1.08 0.11
N GLY A 17 -3.71 -1.85 -0.18
CA GLY A 17 -5.04 -1.73 0.43
C GLY A 17 -6.05 -1.04 -0.48
N MET A 18 -7.26 -0.87 0.00
CA MET A 18 -8.34 -0.26 -0.78
C MET A 18 -8.01 1.18 -1.20
N PRO A 19 -8.41 1.62 -2.42
CA PRO A 19 -8.27 3.02 -2.77
C PRO A 19 -9.04 3.89 -1.76
N ARG A 20 -8.60 5.13 -1.56
CA ARG A 20 -9.18 6.09 -0.59
C ARG A 20 -9.02 5.71 0.90
N CYS A 21 -8.21 4.70 1.21
CA CYS A 21 -7.77 4.36 2.58
C CYS A 21 -6.44 5.01 2.98
N GLY A 22 -6.00 6.08 2.31
CA GLY A 22 -4.79 6.82 2.71
C GLY A 22 -3.50 6.41 2.00
N THR A 23 -3.53 5.45 1.06
CA THR A 23 -2.33 4.97 0.34
C THR A 23 -1.45 6.09 -0.22
N ARG A 24 -2.01 7.18 -0.77
CA ARG A 24 -1.20 8.30 -1.28
C ARG A 24 -0.56 9.11 -0.16
N GLN A 25 -1.31 9.39 0.91
CA GLN A 25 -0.82 10.18 2.03
C GLN A 25 0.34 9.45 2.72
N PHE A 26 0.19 8.16 2.99
CA PHE A 26 1.26 7.35 3.56
C PHE A 26 2.46 7.21 2.60
N ALA A 27 2.23 7.11 1.29
CA ALA A 27 3.33 7.14 0.31
C ALA A 27 4.10 8.45 0.34
N ASP A 28 3.40 9.57 0.53
CA ASP A 28 4.01 10.88 0.58
C ASP A 28 4.86 11.04 1.85
N PHE A 29 4.37 10.57 3.01
CA PHE A 29 5.18 10.54 4.24
C PHE A 29 6.44 9.67 4.08
N LEU A 30 6.30 8.47 3.52
CA LEU A 30 7.45 7.58 3.25
C LEU A 30 8.45 8.24 2.29
N ASN A 31 7.95 8.87 1.22
CA ASN A 31 8.76 9.61 0.26
C ASN A 31 9.26 10.97 0.78
N ALA A 32 8.93 11.40 1.99
CA ALA A 32 9.58 12.55 2.62
C ALA A 32 10.87 12.15 3.36
N HIS A 33 11.10 10.85 3.59
CA HIS A 33 12.31 10.32 4.21
C HIS A 33 13.42 10.06 3.15
N PRO A 34 14.68 10.48 3.36
CA PRO A 34 15.73 10.41 2.34
C PRO A 34 16.08 8.99 1.89
N ARG A 35 15.97 8.01 2.80
CA ARG A 35 16.27 6.58 2.55
C ARG A 35 15.21 5.81 1.77
N LEU A 36 14.00 6.38 1.59
CA LEU A 36 12.85 5.68 1.00
C LEU A 36 12.48 6.24 -0.37
N CYS A 37 12.38 5.35 -1.36
CA CYS A 37 11.92 5.68 -2.71
C CYS A 37 10.79 4.74 -3.14
N LEU A 38 9.54 5.17 -2.93
CA LEU A 38 8.35 4.46 -3.40
C LEU A 38 7.85 5.08 -4.70
N GLN A 39 7.90 4.32 -5.79
CA GLN A 39 7.31 4.71 -7.06
C GLN A 39 5.77 4.74 -6.99
N GLY A 40 5.15 5.43 -7.95
CA GLY A 40 3.70 5.53 -8.04
C GLY A 40 3.03 4.27 -8.60
N GLU A 41 1.72 4.39 -8.84
CA GLU A 41 0.86 3.28 -9.25
C GLU A 41 1.25 2.67 -10.59
N ILE A 42 1.18 1.34 -10.68
CA ILE A 42 1.30 0.57 -11.92
C ILE A 42 -0.05 -0.09 -12.24
N ARG A 43 -0.29 -0.48 -13.50
CA ARG A 43 -1.46 -1.33 -13.80
C ARG A 43 -1.20 -2.74 -13.24
N SER A 44 -2.17 -3.33 -12.56
CA SER A 44 -2.04 -4.66 -11.93
C SER A 44 -1.60 -5.75 -12.90
N GLY A 45 -2.13 -5.75 -14.13
CA GLY A 45 -1.74 -6.71 -15.17
C GLY A 45 -0.26 -6.66 -15.56
N LEU A 46 0.44 -5.54 -15.33
CA LEU A 46 1.86 -5.41 -15.64
C LEU A 46 2.75 -6.14 -14.64
N VAL A 47 2.26 -6.50 -13.45
CA VAL A 47 3.05 -7.26 -12.47
C VAL A 47 3.46 -8.61 -13.05
N GLN A 48 2.55 -9.30 -13.74
CA GLN A 48 2.88 -10.58 -14.38
C GLN A 48 3.89 -10.40 -15.52
N THR A 49 3.82 -9.29 -16.26
CA THR A 49 4.82 -8.95 -17.27
C THR A 49 6.20 -8.74 -16.65
N ILE A 50 6.29 -7.95 -15.57
CA ILE A 50 7.55 -7.75 -14.82
C ILE A 50 8.12 -9.10 -14.37
N ARG A 51 7.29 -9.95 -13.76
CA ARG A 51 7.67 -11.30 -13.34
C ARG A 51 8.19 -12.13 -14.51
N ALA A 52 7.48 -12.17 -15.63
CA ALA A 52 7.86 -12.94 -16.80
C ALA A 52 9.19 -12.47 -17.40
N THR A 53 9.40 -11.15 -17.48
CA THR A 53 10.66 -10.55 -17.96
C THR A 53 11.84 -10.92 -17.07
N LEU A 54 11.69 -10.80 -15.74
CA LEU A 54 12.74 -11.17 -14.80
C LEU A 54 13.03 -12.66 -14.83
N ALA A 55 12.00 -13.51 -14.86
CA ALA A 55 12.16 -14.96 -14.95
C ALA A 55 12.85 -15.39 -16.26
N ALA A 56 12.62 -14.68 -17.37
CA ALA A 56 13.36 -14.92 -18.61
C ALA A 56 14.85 -14.58 -18.45
N GLY A 57 15.18 -13.47 -17.79
CA GLY A 57 16.56 -13.09 -17.45
C GLY A 57 17.22 -14.10 -16.51
N ASP A 58 16.52 -14.53 -15.45
CA ASP A 58 16.98 -15.53 -14.49
C ASP A 58 17.37 -16.84 -15.19
N ARG A 59 16.58 -17.29 -16.17
CA ARG A 59 16.89 -18.48 -16.99
C ARG A 59 18.07 -18.24 -17.94
N ALA A 60 18.09 -17.11 -18.64
CA ALA A 60 19.14 -16.80 -19.61
C ALA A 60 20.54 -16.65 -18.96
N TYR A 61 20.58 -16.20 -17.70
CA TYR A 61 21.81 -15.96 -16.95
C TYR A 61 21.97 -16.91 -15.73
N ALA A 62 21.44 -18.13 -15.81
CA ALA A 62 21.50 -19.10 -14.71
C ALA A 62 22.95 -19.50 -14.34
N THR A 63 23.83 -19.64 -15.35
CA THR A 63 25.22 -20.10 -15.18
C THR A 63 26.20 -19.31 -16.06
N GLY A 64 27.51 -19.51 -15.83
CA GLY A 64 28.56 -18.87 -16.61
C GLY A 64 29.01 -17.50 -16.08
N TYR A 65 29.96 -16.88 -16.76
CA TYR A 65 30.62 -15.65 -16.27
C TYR A 65 29.65 -14.46 -16.08
N ALA A 66 28.59 -14.39 -16.91
CA ALA A 66 27.59 -13.33 -16.88
C ALA A 66 26.61 -13.46 -15.70
N ALA A 67 26.48 -14.64 -15.09
CA ALA A 67 25.51 -14.90 -14.02
C ALA A 67 25.75 -14.01 -12.79
N ASN A 68 27.01 -13.80 -12.39
CA ASN A 68 27.34 -12.94 -11.26
C ASN A 68 26.96 -11.47 -11.53
N TYR A 69 27.30 -10.97 -12.72
CA TYR A 69 26.94 -9.61 -13.14
C TYR A 69 25.43 -9.39 -13.19
N TYR A 70 24.68 -10.39 -13.69
CA TYR A 70 23.23 -10.33 -13.71
C TYR A 70 22.64 -10.31 -12.30
N ARG A 71 23.07 -11.21 -11.40
CA ARG A 71 22.60 -11.25 -10.00
C ARG A 71 22.81 -9.91 -9.29
N GLN A 72 23.97 -9.28 -9.47
CA GLN A 72 24.27 -7.96 -8.90
C GLN A 72 23.33 -6.86 -9.40
N LYS A 73 22.85 -6.95 -10.66
CA LYS A 73 21.98 -5.95 -11.28
C LYS A 73 20.49 -6.26 -11.15
N ARG A 74 20.12 -7.50 -10.81
CA ARG A 74 18.71 -7.96 -10.80
C ARG A 74 17.85 -7.11 -9.87
N ALA A 75 18.33 -6.79 -8.68
CA ALA A 75 17.60 -5.96 -7.71
C ALA A 75 17.32 -4.55 -8.27
N GLN A 76 18.31 -3.94 -8.94
CA GLN A 76 18.12 -2.67 -9.63
C GLN A 76 17.14 -2.81 -10.80
N GLY A 77 17.19 -3.91 -11.56
CA GLY A 77 16.25 -4.22 -12.63
C GLY A 77 14.79 -4.29 -12.14
N VAL A 78 14.54 -4.86 -10.96
CA VAL A 78 13.22 -4.84 -10.31
C VAL A 78 12.76 -3.40 -10.11
N ILE A 79 13.59 -2.57 -9.48
CA ILE A 79 13.27 -1.15 -9.22
C ILE A 79 13.00 -0.39 -10.53
N ASP A 80 13.86 -0.60 -11.53
CA ASP A 80 13.80 0.12 -12.79
C ASP A 80 12.52 -0.26 -13.57
N LEU A 81 12.11 -1.53 -13.55
CA LEU A 81 10.86 -1.97 -14.17
C LEU A 81 9.62 -1.36 -13.49
N PHE A 82 9.56 -1.37 -12.15
CA PHE A 82 8.47 -0.70 -11.43
C PHE A 82 8.47 0.83 -11.65
N THR A 83 9.65 1.44 -11.75
CA THR A 83 9.82 2.86 -12.04
C THR A 83 9.34 3.21 -13.45
N LEU A 84 9.77 2.44 -14.45
CA LEU A 84 9.45 2.63 -15.86
C LEU A 84 7.95 2.48 -16.14
N LEU A 85 7.31 1.51 -15.50
CA LEU A 85 5.90 1.18 -15.72
C LEU A 85 4.94 1.97 -14.82
N SER A 86 5.46 2.84 -13.95
CA SER A 86 4.65 3.71 -13.10
C SER A 86 3.90 4.75 -13.92
N LYS A 87 2.63 4.97 -13.58
CA LYS A 87 1.80 6.05 -14.16
C LYS A 87 2.19 7.44 -13.66
N ALA A 88 3.00 7.52 -12.60
CA ALA A 88 3.41 8.77 -11.98
C ALA A 88 4.77 9.24 -12.52
N ARG A 89 5.08 10.52 -12.29
CA ARG A 89 6.44 11.03 -12.52
C ARG A 89 7.45 10.20 -11.71
N ARG A 90 8.57 9.85 -12.34
CA ARG A 90 9.69 9.16 -11.69
C ARG A 90 10.12 9.92 -10.43
N ILE A 91 10.20 9.21 -9.32
CA ILE A 91 10.83 9.70 -8.11
C ILE A 91 12.29 9.23 -8.14
N SER A 92 13.23 10.16 -7.99
CA SER A 92 14.67 9.88 -7.96
C SER A 92 15.25 10.29 -6.62
N LYS A 93 15.83 9.33 -5.91
CA LYS A 93 16.55 9.54 -4.65
C LYS A 93 17.83 8.72 -4.67
N PRO A 94 18.96 9.31 -5.10
CA PRO A 94 20.21 8.58 -5.26
C PRO A 94 20.73 7.90 -3.98
N GLY A 95 20.38 8.43 -2.81
CA GLY A 95 20.75 7.86 -1.50
C GLY A 95 19.68 6.96 -0.87
N ALA A 96 18.60 6.62 -1.59
CA ALA A 96 17.62 5.68 -1.08
C ALA A 96 18.16 4.24 -1.14
N ASP A 97 17.93 3.49 -0.08
CA ASP A 97 18.28 2.08 0.08
C ASP A 97 17.05 1.20 0.33
N LEU A 98 15.91 1.81 0.68
CA LEU A 98 14.60 1.16 0.71
C LEU A 98 13.79 1.59 -0.51
N HIS A 99 13.38 0.62 -1.31
CA HIS A 99 12.65 0.85 -2.55
C HIS A 99 11.31 0.12 -2.56
N GLY A 100 10.44 0.54 -3.46
CA GLY A 100 9.14 -0.07 -3.57
C GLY A 100 8.20 0.72 -4.45
N PHE A 101 6.92 0.47 -4.27
CA PHE A 101 5.89 1.22 -4.95
C PHE A 101 4.59 1.27 -4.14
N LYS A 102 3.79 2.28 -4.44
CA LYS A 102 2.42 2.39 -3.94
C LYS A 102 1.47 2.00 -5.06
N CYS A 103 0.56 1.07 -4.79
CA CYS A 103 -0.58 0.81 -5.66
C CYS A 103 -1.74 0.23 -4.86
N PRO A 104 -2.95 0.82 -4.92
CA PRO A 104 -4.13 0.20 -4.33
C PRO A 104 -4.37 -1.21 -4.87
N GLN A 105 -4.95 -2.07 -4.03
CA GLN A 105 -5.35 -3.45 -4.35
C GLN A 105 -4.23 -4.40 -4.80
N MET A 106 -2.98 -4.02 -4.55
CA MET A 106 -1.82 -4.78 -5.02
C MET A 106 -1.54 -6.04 -4.20
N GLU A 107 -2.17 -6.16 -3.02
CA GLU A 107 -2.21 -7.41 -2.25
C GLU A 107 -2.73 -8.60 -3.08
N ARG A 108 -3.58 -8.35 -4.08
CA ARG A 108 -4.08 -9.37 -5.03
C ARG A 108 -3.00 -9.95 -5.94
N GLN A 109 -1.83 -9.31 -6.03
CA GLN A 109 -0.68 -9.77 -6.80
C GLN A 109 0.47 -10.26 -5.90
N SER A 110 0.19 -10.54 -4.62
CA SER A 110 1.19 -10.93 -3.62
C SER A 110 2.12 -12.03 -4.08
N ALA A 111 1.59 -13.15 -4.58
CA ALA A 111 2.40 -14.27 -5.06
C ALA A 111 3.36 -13.87 -6.18
N ALA A 112 2.91 -13.03 -7.12
CA ALA A 112 3.75 -12.56 -8.23
C ALA A 112 4.81 -11.58 -7.75
N ILE A 113 4.46 -10.70 -6.80
CA ILE A 113 5.39 -9.75 -6.20
C ILE A 113 6.46 -10.48 -5.38
N SER A 114 6.08 -11.46 -4.55
CA SER A 114 7.04 -12.29 -3.83
C SER A 114 8.02 -12.97 -4.79
N ALA A 115 7.54 -13.51 -5.92
CA ALA A 115 8.39 -14.11 -6.95
C ALA A 115 9.27 -13.11 -7.71
N ILE A 116 8.88 -11.84 -7.82
CA ILE A 116 9.70 -10.78 -8.41
C ILE A 116 10.82 -10.39 -7.44
N VAL A 117 10.46 -10.23 -6.17
CA VAL A 117 11.34 -9.75 -5.10
C VAL A 117 12.36 -10.82 -4.72
N GLN A 118 11.95 -12.08 -4.64
CA GLN A 118 12.87 -13.22 -4.57
C GLN A 118 13.58 -13.40 -5.92
N PRO A 119 14.91 -13.66 -5.96
CA PRO A 119 15.88 -13.80 -4.88
C PRO A 119 16.69 -12.51 -4.61
N ALA A 120 16.22 -11.35 -5.09
CA ALA A 120 17.03 -10.13 -5.17
C ALA A 120 17.00 -9.29 -3.88
N PHE A 121 16.03 -9.50 -2.99
CA PHE A 121 15.88 -8.78 -1.73
C PHE A 121 15.74 -9.77 -0.57
N ALA A 122 16.24 -9.39 0.60
CA ALA A 122 16.14 -10.20 1.81
C ALA A 122 14.78 -10.06 2.51
N ARG A 123 14.12 -8.91 2.33
CA ARG A 123 12.86 -8.58 3.01
C ARG A 123 11.83 -7.97 2.05
N LEU A 124 10.57 -8.38 2.20
CA LEU A 124 9.41 -7.81 1.55
C LEU A 124 8.46 -7.27 2.63
N VAL A 125 8.26 -5.95 2.67
CA VAL A 125 7.34 -5.31 3.63
C VAL A 125 6.10 -4.80 2.91
N TRP A 126 4.94 -5.29 3.34
CA TRP A 126 3.63 -4.81 2.94
C TRP A 126 3.11 -3.81 3.97
N LEU A 127 2.72 -2.63 3.52
CA LEU A 127 2.01 -1.64 4.31
C LEU A 127 0.57 -1.60 3.80
N HIS A 128 -0.36 -2.13 4.58
CA HIS A 128 -1.74 -2.36 4.16
C HIS A 128 -2.68 -1.29 4.72
N CYS A 129 -3.12 -0.38 3.87
CA CYS A 129 -3.96 0.75 4.28
C CYS A 129 -5.41 0.32 4.48
N ILE A 130 -5.96 0.63 5.65
CA ILE A 130 -7.35 0.32 6.03
C ILE A 130 -8.08 1.58 6.52
N ARG A 131 -9.41 1.54 6.49
CA ARG A 131 -10.28 2.63 6.91
C ARG A 131 -11.69 2.11 7.19
N ASN A 132 -12.49 2.76 8.03
CA ASN A 132 -13.93 2.50 8.11
C ASN A 132 -14.55 2.33 6.69
N PRO A 133 -15.21 1.20 6.38
CA PRO A 133 -15.75 0.92 5.06
C PRO A 133 -16.73 1.98 4.56
N ALA A 134 -17.58 2.53 5.44
CA ALA A 134 -18.54 3.58 5.07
C ALA A 134 -17.82 4.87 4.63
N ASP A 135 -16.76 5.24 5.33
CA ASP A 135 -15.93 6.39 4.97
C ASP A 135 -15.11 6.16 3.69
N CYS A 136 -14.74 4.91 3.43
CA CYS A 136 -14.10 4.52 2.18
C CYS A 136 -15.08 4.66 1.01
N TRP A 137 -16.29 4.11 1.16
CA TRP A 137 -17.38 4.19 0.20
C TRP A 137 -17.74 5.64 -0.15
N LEU A 138 -18.02 6.49 0.85
CA LEU A 138 -18.31 7.92 0.65
C LEU A 138 -17.21 8.61 -0.15
N SER A 139 -15.95 8.25 0.11
CA SER A 139 -14.83 8.84 -0.63
C SER A 139 -14.70 8.32 -2.05
N LEU A 140 -15.12 7.08 -2.32
CA LEU A 140 -15.07 6.45 -3.64
C LEU A 140 -16.22 6.93 -4.52
N LYS A 141 -17.46 6.92 -4.00
CA LYS A 141 -18.67 7.38 -4.70
C LYS A 141 -18.58 8.83 -5.17
N ALA A 142 -17.82 9.67 -4.45
CA ALA A 142 -17.55 11.05 -4.85
C ALA A 142 -16.62 11.18 -6.09
N MET A 143 -15.97 10.09 -6.53
CA MET A 143 -15.04 10.13 -7.65
C MET A 143 -15.74 9.82 -8.97
N PRO A 144 -15.51 10.61 -10.04
CA PRO A 144 -16.23 10.45 -11.32
C PRO A 144 -15.91 9.16 -12.07
N TRP A 145 -14.81 8.49 -11.72
CA TRP A 145 -14.39 7.22 -12.33
C TRP A 145 -14.86 6.00 -11.55
N PHE A 146 -15.50 6.17 -10.39
CA PHE A 146 -15.98 5.06 -9.58
C PHE A 146 -17.38 4.66 -10.03
N SER A 147 -17.55 3.39 -10.38
CA SER A 147 -18.80 2.88 -10.96
C SER A 147 -19.33 1.63 -10.27
N ASP A 148 -18.71 1.20 -9.18
CA ASP A 148 -19.15 0.01 -8.47
C ASP A 148 -20.42 0.29 -7.67
N ASP A 149 -21.29 -0.73 -7.62
CA ASP A 149 -22.38 -0.76 -6.66
C ASP A 149 -21.89 -1.18 -5.25
N MET A 150 -22.82 -1.18 -4.29
CA MET A 150 -22.50 -1.53 -2.90
C MET A 150 -22.02 -2.98 -2.76
N ASP A 151 -22.63 -3.92 -3.48
CA ASP A 151 -22.27 -5.34 -3.43
C ASP A 151 -20.83 -5.55 -3.91
N GLN A 152 -20.47 -4.95 -5.04
CA GLN A 152 -19.14 -4.98 -5.63
C GLN A 152 -18.11 -4.29 -4.73
N PHE A 153 -18.45 -3.16 -4.12
CA PHE A 153 -17.58 -2.49 -3.16
C PHE A 153 -17.32 -3.37 -1.93
N VAL A 154 -18.36 -3.91 -1.30
CA VAL A 154 -18.24 -4.76 -0.10
C VAL A 154 -17.43 -5.99 -0.42
N ALA A 155 -17.69 -6.65 -1.56
CA ALA A 155 -16.92 -7.81 -1.99
C ALA A 155 -15.43 -7.47 -2.10
N ARG A 156 -15.07 -6.40 -2.83
CA ARG A 156 -13.66 -6.00 -2.97
C ARG A 156 -13.02 -5.57 -1.65
N TYR A 157 -13.78 -4.93 -0.76
CA TYR A 157 -13.29 -4.51 0.54
C TYR A 157 -12.95 -5.72 1.42
N CYS A 158 -13.87 -6.69 1.51
CA CYS A 158 -13.63 -7.97 2.19
C CYS A 158 -12.44 -8.72 1.58
N ASP A 159 -12.40 -8.85 0.25
CA ASP A 159 -11.31 -9.53 -0.46
C ASP A 159 -9.95 -8.88 -0.14
N SER A 160 -9.88 -7.55 -0.03
CA SER A 160 -8.66 -6.83 0.34
C SER A 160 -8.18 -7.22 1.75
N LEU A 161 -9.09 -7.30 2.73
CA LEU A 161 -8.77 -7.74 4.09
C LEU A 161 -8.32 -9.21 4.12
N ASP A 162 -9.01 -10.08 3.40
CA ASP A 162 -8.70 -11.51 3.31
C ASP A 162 -7.35 -11.75 2.65
N GLN A 163 -7.02 -11.01 1.59
CA GLN A 163 -5.72 -11.11 0.92
C GLN A 163 -4.57 -10.63 1.82
N ALA A 164 -4.78 -9.57 2.60
CA ALA A 164 -3.80 -9.15 3.58
C ALA A 164 -3.55 -10.23 4.65
N ARG A 165 -4.61 -10.89 5.15
CA ARG A 165 -4.46 -12.05 6.04
C ARG A 165 -3.71 -13.19 5.36
N ALA A 166 -4.07 -13.53 4.12
CA ALA A 166 -3.40 -14.57 3.34
C ALA A 166 -1.90 -14.29 3.14
N ILE A 167 -1.50 -13.02 2.94
CA ILE A 167 -0.08 -12.63 2.91
C ILE A 167 0.60 -12.90 4.26
N ALA A 168 -0.09 -12.57 5.36
CA ALA A 168 0.44 -12.73 6.71
C ALA A 168 0.57 -14.19 7.16
N ASP A 169 -0.27 -15.07 6.59
CA ASP A 169 -0.36 -16.49 6.93
C ASP A 169 0.37 -17.37 5.90
N ALA A 170 0.87 -16.77 4.81
CA ALA A 170 1.63 -17.49 3.79
C ALA A 170 2.90 -18.10 4.38
N PRO A 171 3.28 -19.33 3.98
CA PRO A 171 4.55 -19.93 4.38
C PRO A 171 5.71 -19.02 4.03
N ALA A 172 6.69 -18.90 4.93
CA ALA A 172 7.91 -18.16 4.67
C ALA A 172 8.61 -18.77 3.44
N ALA A 173 8.85 -17.95 2.42
CA ALA A 173 9.68 -18.36 1.30
C ALA A 173 11.14 -18.39 1.75
N GLU A 174 11.88 -19.43 1.34
CA GLU A 174 13.29 -19.56 1.70
C GLU A 174 14.09 -18.33 1.23
N GLY A 175 14.77 -17.67 2.18
CA GLY A 175 15.57 -16.48 1.90
C GLY A 175 14.80 -15.17 1.71
N LEU A 176 13.48 -15.12 1.98
CA LEU A 176 12.70 -13.88 1.95
C LEU A 176 11.85 -13.70 3.22
N ASP A 177 12.23 -12.76 4.08
CA ASP A 177 11.42 -12.31 5.22
C ASP A 177 10.25 -11.46 4.71
N THR A 178 9.02 -11.99 4.76
CA THR A 178 7.83 -11.25 4.36
C THR A 178 7.06 -10.77 5.58
N ARG A 179 6.80 -9.47 5.66
CA ARG A 179 6.03 -8.85 6.74
C ARG A 179 4.90 -8.02 6.17
N ILE A 180 3.80 -7.93 6.91
CA ILE A 180 2.70 -7.04 6.59
C ILE A 180 2.30 -6.26 7.83
N SER A 181 2.05 -4.97 7.68
CA SER A 181 1.65 -4.07 8.76
C SER A 181 0.43 -3.25 8.35
N PRO A 182 -0.63 -3.24 9.18
CA PRO A 182 -1.81 -2.41 8.92
C PRO A 182 -1.47 -0.93 9.11
N LEU A 183 -2.04 -0.08 8.25
CA LEU A 183 -2.03 1.38 8.38
C LEU A 183 -3.47 1.86 8.44
N ASP A 184 -3.98 2.05 9.65
CA ASP A 184 -5.34 2.55 9.89
C ASP A 184 -5.38 4.07 9.72
N LEU A 185 -6.05 4.53 8.65
CA LEU A 185 -6.19 5.94 8.36
C LEU A 185 -7.03 6.67 9.43
N ASP A 186 -8.07 6.04 9.96
CA ASP A 186 -8.92 6.68 10.96
C ASP A 186 -8.16 6.84 12.28
N ALA A 187 -7.37 5.83 12.66
CA ALA A 187 -6.47 5.92 13.82
C ALA A 187 -5.39 7.00 13.63
N PHE A 188 -4.84 7.15 12.43
CA PHE A 188 -3.89 8.23 12.14
C PHE A 188 -4.54 9.62 12.25
N ILE A 189 -5.74 9.79 11.70
CA ILE A 189 -6.48 11.06 11.77
C ILE A 189 -6.80 11.42 13.22
N ALA A 190 -7.23 10.45 14.02
CA ALA A 190 -7.59 10.62 15.43
C ALA A 190 -6.37 10.74 16.37
N ALA A 191 -5.15 10.45 15.89
CA ALA A 191 -3.96 10.51 16.73
C ALA A 191 -3.69 11.94 17.21
N ALA A 192 -3.60 12.10 18.54
CA ALA A 192 -3.19 13.36 19.17
C ALA A 192 -1.77 13.76 18.77
N ASP A 193 -0.86 12.77 18.72
CA ASP A 193 0.52 12.93 18.27
C ASP A 193 0.73 12.17 16.95
N LYS A 194 0.52 12.87 15.84
CA LYS A 194 0.72 12.33 14.49
C LYS A 194 2.19 11.96 14.21
N PRO A 195 3.20 12.79 14.54
CA PRO A 195 4.60 12.40 14.42
C PRO A 195 4.94 11.07 15.09
N ALA A 196 4.52 10.88 16.36
CA ALA A 196 4.79 9.65 17.08
C ALA A 196 4.02 8.45 16.48
N TRP A 197 2.80 8.68 15.98
CA TRP A 197 2.06 7.66 15.25
C TRP A 197 2.82 7.20 13.99
N LEU A 198 3.33 8.15 13.19
CA LEU A 198 4.13 7.83 11.99
C LEU A 198 5.39 7.05 12.34
N GLY A 199 6.11 7.46 13.40
CA GLY A 199 7.28 6.73 13.86
C GLY A 199 6.98 5.26 14.17
N ARG A 200 5.94 4.99 14.95
CA ARG A 200 5.58 3.63 15.39
C ARG A 200 4.94 2.78 14.30
N GLN A 201 3.98 3.32 13.57
CA GLN A 201 3.13 2.54 12.67
C GLN A 201 3.63 2.53 11.22
N LEU A 202 4.34 3.57 10.79
CA LEU A 202 4.77 3.72 9.39
C LEU A 202 6.26 3.40 9.19
N PHE A 203 7.14 3.94 10.03
CA PHE A 203 8.59 3.82 9.85
C PHE A 203 9.22 2.62 10.57
N ALA A 204 8.81 2.35 11.82
CA ALA A 204 9.36 1.22 12.58
C ALA A 204 9.19 -0.15 11.88
N PRO A 205 8.07 -0.48 11.20
CA PRO A 205 7.95 -1.74 10.45
C PRO A 205 8.99 -1.91 9.33
N LEU A 206 9.51 -0.80 8.81
CA LEU A 206 10.57 -0.77 7.79
C LEU A 206 11.97 -0.82 8.41
N GLY A 207 12.09 -0.89 9.74
CA GLY A 207 13.37 -0.81 10.46
C GLY A 207 13.97 0.60 10.47
N LEU A 208 13.15 1.63 10.30
CA LEU A 208 13.58 3.03 10.36
C LEU A 208 13.15 3.66 11.69
N ALA A 209 14.05 4.47 12.26
CA ALA A 209 13.78 5.29 13.43
C ALA A 209 14.16 6.75 13.13
N PRO A 210 13.34 7.50 12.38
CA PRO A 210 13.60 8.91 12.12
C PRO A 210 13.59 9.70 13.43
N SER A 211 14.34 10.81 13.46
CA SER A 211 14.37 11.69 14.62
C SER A 211 12.99 12.30 14.91
N PRO A 212 12.70 12.72 16.16
CA PRO A 212 11.47 13.45 16.45
C PRO A 212 11.28 14.71 15.58
N GLU A 213 12.37 15.41 15.29
CA GLU A 213 12.38 16.58 14.38
C GLU A 213 11.99 16.19 12.96
N ASP A 214 12.55 15.10 12.42
CA ASP A 214 12.18 14.59 11.10
C ASP A 214 10.73 14.13 11.04
N LEU A 215 10.23 13.45 12.08
CA LEU A 215 8.84 13.02 12.14
C LEU A 215 7.89 14.22 12.18
N ALA A 216 8.24 15.26 12.95
CA ALA A 216 7.49 16.51 13.00
C ALA A 216 7.47 17.17 11.62
N ARG A 217 8.65 17.34 11.00
CA ARG A 217 8.78 17.91 9.65
C ARG A 217 7.95 17.14 8.63
N ILE A 218 8.08 15.80 8.59
CA ILE A 218 7.34 14.95 7.66
C ILE A 218 5.82 15.10 7.86
N ALA A 219 5.36 15.13 9.11
CA ALA A 219 3.95 15.30 9.44
C ALA A 219 3.40 16.67 9.02
N THR A 220 4.19 17.75 9.13
CA THR A 220 3.75 19.12 8.83
C THR A 220 3.88 19.49 7.35
N THR A 221 4.92 19.03 6.66
CA THR A 221 5.20 19.44 5.26
C THR A 221 4.46 18.60 4.23
N THR A 222 3.87 17.47 4.65
CA THR A 222 3.22 16.54 3.72
C THR A 222 1.72 16.79 3.70
N ASP A 223 1.31 17.62 2.75
CA ASP A 223 -0.08 17.96 2.51
C ASP A 223 -0.93 16.75 2.10
N ASN A 224 -2.18 16.65 2.59
CA ASN A 224 -3.14 15.64 2.11
C ASN A 224 -3.68 16.00 0.72
N ARG A 225 -2.87 15.77 -0.31
CA ARG A 225 -3.18 16.07 -1.72
C ARG A 225 -4.41 15.33 -2.26
N ASN A 226 -4.82 14.24 -1.60
CA ASN A 226 -5.94 13.41 -2.00
C ASN A 226 -7.22 13.63 -1.19
N ALA A 227 -7.28 14.67 -0.34
CA ALA A 227 -8.55 15.07 0.27
C ALA A 227 -9.62 15.25 -0.82
N THR A 228 -10.81 14.66 -0.63
CA THR A 228 -11.90 14.68 -1.63
C THR A 228 -12.13 16.09 -2.16
N ALA A 229 -12.13 17.09 -1.28
CA ALA A 229 -12.24 18.51 -1.62
C ALA A 229 -11.21 19.01 -2.64
N ARG A 230 -9.96 18.53 -2.61
CA ARG A 230 -8.95 18.90 -3.61
C ARG A 230 -9.13 18.16 -4.94
N ALA A 231 -9.64 16.92 -4.89
CA ALA A 231 -9.81 16.09 -6.08
C ALA A 231 -11.07 16.43 -6.88
N THR A 232 -12.15 16.85 -6.21
CA THR A 232 -13.46 17.13 -6.83
C THR A 232 -13.84 18.60 -6.81
N GLY A 233 -13.16 19.44 -6.02
CA GLY A 233 -13.57 20.83 -5.78
C GLY A 233 -14.73 20.96 -4.77
N SER A 234 -15.31 19.85 -4.30
CA SER A 234 -16.48 19.85 -3.41
C SER A 234 -16.16 19.25 -2.05
N ALA A 235 -16.80 19.79 -1.00
CA ALA A 235 -16.71 19.22 0.34
C ALA A 235 -17.06 17.72 0.32
N ARG A 236 -16.31 16.94 1.11
CA ARG A 236 -16.56 15.51 1.25
C ARG A 236 -17.91 15.32 1.96
N ALA A 237 -18.79 14.49 1.39
CA ALA A 237 -19.99 14.05 2.10
C ALA A 237 -19.60 13.37 3.43
N THR A 238 -20.28 13.75 4.50
CA THR A 238 -20.04 13.21 5.85
C THR A 238 -21.16 12.28 6.31
N ALA A 239 -22.24 12.21 5.53
CA ALA A 239 -23.40 11.36 5.73
C ALA A 239 -23.60 10.45 4.52
N LEU A 240 -24.18 9.27 4.75
CA LEU A 240 -24.66 8.40 3.68
C LEU A 240 -26.07 8.87 3.28
N ASP A 241 -26.41 8.80 1.99
CA ASP A 241 -27.82 8.88 1.61
C ASP A 241 -28.59 7.66 2.17
N MET A 242 -29.91 7.76 2.26
CA MET A 242 -30.74 6.68 2.84
C MET A 242 -30.56 5.33 2.14
N ALA A 243 -30.37 5.33 0.82
CA ALA A 243 -30.23 4.10 0.04
C ALA A 243 -28.91 3.39 0.34
N ASP A 244 -27.81 4.14 0.36
CA ASP A 244 -26.48 3.64 0.72
C ASP A 244 -26.42 3.22 2.18
N HIS A 245 -27.05 3.97 3.10
CA HIS A 245 -27.10 3.61 4.51
C HIS A 245 -27.80 2.28 4.71
N ALA A 246 -28.97 2.08 4.08
CA ALA A 246 -29.69 0.82 4.14
C ALA A 246 -28.90 -0.32 3.46
N ALA A 247 -28.26 -0.06 2.33
CA ALA A 247 -27.45 -1.06 1.62
C ALA A 247 -26.23 -1.51 2.44
N MET A 248 -25.46 -0.56 2.99
CA MET A 248 -24.34 -0.86 3.88
C MET A 248 -24.80 -1.63 5.13
N GLY A 249 -25.95 -1.25 5.70
CA GLY A 249 -26.57 -1.96 6.83
C GLY A 249 -26.87 -3.44 6.51
N ARG A 250 -27.36 -3.74 5.30
CA ARG A 250 -27.58 -5.14 4.87
C ARG A 250 -26.28 -5.94 4.77
N HIS A 251 -25.16 -5.28 4.48
CA HIS A 251 -23.84 -5.91 4.40
C HIS A 251 -23.06 -5.95 5.72
N ALA A 252 -23.57 -5.31 6.78
CA ALA A 252 -22.88 -5.22 8.07
C ALA A 252 -22.41 -6.59 8.59
N PRO A 253 -23.21 -7.69 8.57
CA PRO A 253 -22.72 -9.00 9.04
C PRO A 253 -21.48 -9.51 8.30
N ARG A 254 -21.44 -9.32 6.97
CA ARG A 254 -20.30 -9.75 6.14
C ARG A 254 -19.06 -8.88 6.41
N LEU A 255 -19.26 -7.56 6.50
CA LEU A 255 -18.17 -6.63 6.82
C LEU A 255 -17.62 -6.88 8.21
N ASP A 256 -18.48 -7.04 9.22
CA ASP A 256 -18.09 -7.28 10.61
C ASP A 256 -17.34 -8.59 10.75
N GLN A 257 -17.75 -9.65 10.05
CA GLN A 257 -17.01 -10.91 10.02
C GLN A 257 -15.59 -10.73 9.46
N ALA A 258 -15.46 -10.09 8.29
CA ALA A 258 -14.15 -9.86 7.66
C ALA A 258 -13.26 -8.92 8.50
N ILE A 259 -13.85 -7.88 9.10
CA ILE A 259 -13.17 -6.94 9.98
C ILE A 259 -12.70 -7.64 11.27
N ALA A 260 -13.56 -8.44 11.91
CA ALA A 260 -13.20 -9.19 13.12
C ALA A 260 -12.05 -10.16 12.83
N ALA A 261 -12.13 -10.87 11.71
CA ALA A 261 -11.07 -11.75 11.23
C ALA A 261 -9.75 -10.98 11.00
N TYR A 262 -9.80 -9.81 10.38
CA TYR A 262 -8.63 -8.95 10.17
C TYR A 262 -8.04 -8.43 11.48
N ASN A 263 -8.88 -7.89 12.36
CA ASN A 263 -8.48 -7.37 13.67
C ASN A 263 -7.83 -8.45 14.53
N ALA A 264 -8.40 -9.66 14.56
CA ALA A 264 -7.82 -10.78 15.30
C ALA A 264 -6.40 -11.13 14.81
N ARG A 265 -6.14 -11.01 13.51
CA ARG A 265 -4.83 -11.32 12.93
C ARG A 265 -3.77 -10.24 13.17
N PHE A 266 -4.18 -8.97 13.15
CA PHE A 266 -3.25 -7.83 13.15
C PHE A 266 -3.27 -6.99 14.43
N GLY A 267 -4.15 -7.29 15.38
CA GLY A 267 -4.33 -6.49 16.60
C GLY A 267 -4.87 -5.09 16.32
N THR A 268 -5.62 -4.90 15.24
CA THR A 268 -6.24 -3.61 14.88
C THR A 268 -7.61 -3.42 15.52
N ALA A 269 -8.12 -2.20 15.48
CA ALA A 269 -9.44 -1.81 15.98
C ALA A 269 -10.32 -1.23 14.86
N LEU A 270 -10.18 -1.76 13.63
CA LEU A 270 -11.03 -1.38 12.51
C LEU A 270 -12.48 -1.75 12.86
N ALA A 271 -13.44 -0.88 12.56
CA ALA A 271 -14.85 -1.14 12.79
C ALA A 271 -15.68 -0.51 11.69
N LEU A 272 -16.80 -1.15 11.36
CA LEU A 272 -17.84 -0.50 10.58
C LEU A 272 -18.53 0.55 11.47
N ARG A 273 -18.43 1.81 11.07
CA ARG A 273 -19.16 2.92 11.70
C ARG A 273 -20.02 3.56 10.63
N LEU A 274 -21.32 3.41 10.72
CA LEU A 274 -22.26 4.04 9.79
C LEU A 274 -22.42 5.52 10.16
N PRO A 275 -22.08 6.46 9.25
CA PRO A 275 -22.41 7.86 9.42
C PRO A 275 -23.94 8.05 9.40
N VAL A 276 -24.42 9.15 9.98
CA VAL A 276 -25.85 9.50 10.00
C VAL A 276 -26.40 9.49 8.57
N ALA A 277 -27.63 9.01 8.39
CA ALA A 277 -28.32 9.07 7.10
C ALA A 277 -28.81 10.50 6.83
N GLU A 278 -28.49 11.05 5.66
CA GLU A 278 -29.09 12.30 5.19
C GLU A 278 -30.53 12.03 4.73
N ALA A 279 -31.48 12.79 5.26
CA ALA A 279 -32.83 12.82 4.73
C ALA A 279 -32.77 13.44 3.33
N VAL A 280 -33.18 12.69 2.31
CA VAL A 280 -33.27 13.24 0.96
C VAL A 280 -34.37 14.29 0.99
N ALA A 281 -34.02 15.57 0.84
CA ALA A 281 -35.01 16.63 0.64
C ALA A 281 -35.78 16.29 -0.64
N ALA A 282 -37.08 16.04 -0.49
CA ALA A 282 -38.00 15.74 -1.58
C ALA A 282 -38.16 16.93 -2.53
#